data_AF-A0A961KAQ4-F1
#
_entry.id   AF-A0A961KAQ4-F1
#
_cell.length_a   1.000
_cell.length_b   1.000
_cell.length_c   1.000
_cell.angle_alpha   90.00
_cell.angle_beta   90.00
_cell.angle_gamma   90.00
#
_symmetry.space_group_name_H-M   'P 1'
#
loop_
_entity.id
_entity.type
_entity.pdbx_description
1 polymer ?
#
loop_
_entity_poly.entity_id
_entity_poly.type
_entity_poly.pdbx_seq_one_letter_code
_entity_poly.pdbx_strand_id
1 'polypeptide(L)'
;QRREYMEDEDLSDVTEDMRHTVIDELVAQYMPPRSYAEQWDTQGLYAAIIEQLNIDVPIIEWAKEEGVDDEHIRERLYEATDKQMAEKTEAFGAETMHSIEKQILLQSIDAKWREHLLTLEHLRSVVGFRGYAQRDPLNEYKTESFQLFESMIDSLRSEVTQKLGQVRPMTAEEQEQMMSQMLAQQQAMAEAQKKAAAQILGEGAELPKGVAQAGFDENDPQTWGNPGRNDPCPCGSGKKFKHCHGSF
;
A
#
# COMPACT_ATOMS: atom_id res chain seq x y z
N GLN A 1 -19.65 -6.74 6.94
CA GLN A 1 -18.85 -6.26 5.79
C GLN A 1 -17.37 -6.11 6.10
N ARG A 2 -16.83 -4.98 6.65
CA ARG A 2 -15.36 -4.86 6.84
C ARG A 2 -14.71 -6.01 7.60
N ARG A 3 -15.36 -6.51 8.66
CA ARG A 3 -14.86 -7.68 9.41
C ARG A 3 -14.86 -8.96 8.57
N GLU A 4 -15.90 -9.19 7.79
CA GLU A 4 -15.96 -10.34 6.87
C GLU A 4 -14.80 -10.27 5.86
N TYR A 5 -14.55 -9.10 5.26
CA TYR A 5 -13.41 -8.93 4.33
C TYR A 5 -12.04 -9.12 4.98
N MET A 6 -11.91 -8.90 6.30
CA MET A 6 -10.66 -9.22 7.00
C MET A 6 -10.48 -10.71 7.24
N GLU A 7 -11.57 -11.44 7.42
CA GLU A 7 -11.58 -12.88 7.69
C GLU A 7 -11.43 -13.69 6.41
N ASP A 8 -11.87 -13.15 5.26
CA ASP A 8 -11.77 -13.81 3.98
C ASP A 8 -10.33 -13.82 3.41
N GLU A 9 -9.95 -14.92 2.77
CA GLU A 9 -8.64 -15.08 2.13
C GLU A 9 -8.66 -14.64 0.67
N ASP A 10 -9.84 -14.67 0.05
CA ASP A 10 -10.05 -14.34 -1.36
C ASP A 10 -11.20 -13.34 -1.48
N LEU A 11 -10.94 -12.22 -2.14
CA LEU A 11 -11.91 -11.15 -2.36
C LEU A 11 -12.07 -10.84 -3.84
N SER A 12 -11.60 -11.73 -4.71
CA SER A 12 -11.67 -11.58 -6.17
C SER A 12 -13.10 -11.36 -6.63
N ASP A 13 -14.04 -12.23 -6.24
CA ASP A 13 -15.48 -12.10 -6.53
C ASP A 13 -16.04 -10.72 -6.10
N VAL A 14 -15.66 -10.25 -4.91
CA VAL A 14 -16.12 -8.95 -4.39
C VAL A 14 -15.59 -7.80 -5.23
N THR A 15 -14.32 -7.85 -5.62
CA THR A 15 -13.71 -6.80 -6.45
C THR A 15 -14.14 -6.87 -7.91
N GLU A 16 -14.50 -8.04 -8.41
CA GLU A 16 -15.14 -8.26 -9.71
C GLU A 16 -16.53 -7.64 -9.74
N ASP A 17 -17.38 -7.97 -8.77
CA ASP A 17 -18.71 -7.37 -8.65
C ASP A 17 -18.65 -5.83 -8.58
N MET A 18 -17.67 -5.29 -7.84
CA MET A 18 -17.44 -3.84 -7.79
C MET A 18 -17.09 -3.27 -9.16
N ARG A 19 -16.20 -3.93 -9.90
CA ARG A 19 -15.76 -3.52 -11.23
C ARG A 19 -16.91 -3.57 -12.25
N HIS A 20 -17.69 -4.66 -12.25
CA HIS A 20 -18.85 -4.79 -13.14
C HIS A 20 -19.91 -3.74 -12.83
N THR A 21 -20.17 -3.46 -11.55
CA THR A 21 -21.08 -2.37 -11.15
C THR A 21 -20.59 -1.01 -11.68
N VAL A 22 -19.29 -0.71 -11.59
CA VAL A 22 -18.73 0.54 -12.14
C VAL A 22 -18.90 0.60 -13.66
N ILE A 23 -18.70 -0.51 -14.37
CA ILE A 23 -18.93 -0.59 -15.81
C ILE A 23 -20.41 -0.32 -16.13
N ASP A 24 -21.35 -0.87 -15.36
CA ASP A 24 -22.78 -0.64 -15.55
C ASP A 24 -23.17 0.82 -15.39
N GLU A 25 -22.64 1.46 -14.34
CA GLU A 25 -22.86 2.87 -14.07
C GLU A 25 -22.30 3.75 -15.21
N LEU A 26 -21.10 3.45 -15.70
CA LEU A 26 -20.49 4.15 -16.82
C LEU A 26 -21.29 3.96 -18.11
N VAL A 27 -21.66 2.73 -18.45
CA VAL A 27 -22.47 2.45 -19.65
C VAL A 27 -23.82 3.14 -19.54
N ALA A 28 -24.52 3.05 -18.40
CA ALA A 28 -25.80 3.72 -18.21
C ALA A 28 -25.70 5.26 -18.30
N GLN A 29 -24.58 5.84 -17.86
CA GLN A 29 -24.32 7.27 -17.93
C GLN A 29 -24.08 7.77 -19.37
N TYR A 30 -23.25 7.07 -20.14
CA TYR A 30 -22.84 7.53 -21.49
C TYR A 30 -23.67 6.92 -22.63
N MET A 31 -24.34 5.80 -22.37
CA MET A 31 -25.22 5.07 -23.29
C MET A 31 -26.56 4.77 -22.58
N PRO A 32 -27.42 5.79 -22.37
CA PRO A 32 -28.63 5.62 -21.58
C PRO A 32 -29.51 4.48 -22.11
N PRO A 33 -30.17 3.70 -21.22
CA PRO A 33 -30.97 2.56 -21.66
C PRO A 33 -32.11 3.03 -22.56
N ARG A 34 -32.37 2.27 -23.63
CA ARG A 34 -33.41 2.55 -24.65
C ARG A 34 -33.15 3.85 -25.44
N SER A 35 -31.92 4.34 -25.48
CA SER A 35 -31.52 5.44 -26.36
C SER A 35 -31.12 4.93 -27.75
N TYR A 36 -31.12 5.82 -28.73
CA TYR A 36 -30.58 5.53 -30.06
C TYR A 36 -29.06 5.72 -30.06
N ALA A 37 -28.34 4.98 -30.91
CA ALA A 37 -26.87 5.06 -31.01
C ALA A 37 -26.34 6.49 -31.25
N GLU A 38 -27.11 7.35 -31.91
CA GLU A 38 -26.78 8.77 -32.13
C GLU A 38 -26.73 9.61 -30.84
N GLN A 39 -27.36 9.13 -29.77
CA GLN A 39 -27.42 9.80 -28.46
C GLN A 39 -26.31 9.34 -27.53
N TRP A 40 -25.51 8.36 -27.93
CA TRP A 40 -24.42 7.82 -27.12
C TRP A 40 -23.21 8.74 -27.15
N ASP A 41 -22.67 9.03 -25.97
CA ASP A 41 -21.39 9.71 -25.83
C ASP A 41 -20.24 8.69 -25.75
N THR A 42 -19.91 8.11 -26.90
CA THR A 42 -18.84 7.11 -27.02
C THR A 42 -17.45 7.67 -26.70
N GLN A 43 -17.24 8.97 -26.92
CA GLN A 43 -15.98 9.65 -26.58
C GLN A 43 -15.85 9.85 -25.07
N GLY A 44 -16.93 10.29 -24.41
CA GLY A 44 -17.00 10.39 -22.96
C GLY A 44 -16.82 9.03 -22.29
N LEU A 45 -17.48 7.99 -22.81
CA LEU A 45 -17.29 6.63 -22.31
C LEU A 45 -15.83 6.17 -22.46
N TYR A 46 -15.21 6.37 -23.63
CA TYR A 46 -13.81 6.03 -23.84
C TYR A 46 -12.87 6.71 -22.83
N ALA A 47 -13.02 8.02 -22.63
CA ALA A 47 -12.24 8.76 -21.66
C ALA A 47 -12.45 8.24 -20.22
N ALA A 48 -13.71 7.97 -19.84
CA ALA A 48 -14.04 7.48 -18.50
C ALA A 48 -13.50 6.06 -18.25
N ILE A 49 -13.51 5.18 -19.26
CA ILE A 49 -12.96 3.82 -19.16
C ILE A 49 -11.45 3.85 -18.96
N ILE A 50 -10.73 4.73 -19.66
CA ILE A 50 -9.29 4.93 -19.42
C ILE A 50 -9.05 5.42 -17.99
N GLU A 51 -9.81 6.41 -17.54
CA GLU A 51 -9.62 7.00 -16.21
C GLU A 51 -9.94 6.03 -15.06
N GLN A 52 -11.06 5.30 -15.17
CA GLN A 52 -11.60 4.47 -14.10
C GLN A 52 -11.11 3.03 -14.15
N LEU A 53 -10.89 2.46 -15.34
CA LEU A 53 -10.53 1.05 -15.50
C LEU A 53 -9.08 0.87 -15.97
N ASN A 54 -8.43 1.94 -16.42
CA ASN A 54 -7.05 1.93 -16.92
C ASN A 54 -6.87 0.87 -18.04
N ILE A 55 -7.82 0.82 -18.97
CA ILE A 55 -7.79 -0.06 -20.14
C ILE A 55 -8.06 0.77 -21.40
N ASP A 56 -7.31 0.49 -22.46
CA ASP A 56 -7.47 1.12 -23.77
C ASP A 56 -8.17 0.14 -24.71
N VAL A 57 -9.46 0.35 -24.92
CA VAL A 57 -10.33 -0.48 -25.77
C VAL A 57 -11.01 0.38 -26.84
N PRO A 58 -11.23 -0.16 -28.06
CA PRO A 58 -11.75 0.61 -29.18
C PRO A 58 -13.29 0.77 -29.12
N ILE A 59 -13.81 1.36 -28.04
CA ILE A 59 -15.25 1.54 -27.77
C ILE A 59 -15.95 2.28 -28.92
N ILE A 60 -15.29 3.29 -29.48
CA ILE A 60 -15.82 4.10 -30.59
C ILE A 60 -16.04 3.24 -31.84
N GLU A 61 -15.19 2.23 -32.07
CA GLU A 61 -15.35 1.31 -33.20
C GLU A 61 -16.41 0.26 -32.90
N TRP A 62 -16.44 -0.28 -31.68
CA TRP A 62 -17.50 -1.22 -31.25
C TRP A 62 -18.89 -0.64 -31.41
N ALA A 63 -19.08 0.63 -31.03
CA ALA A 63 -20.37 1.31 -31.13
C ALA A 63 -20.83 1.59 -32.59
N LYS A 64 -19.94 1.45 -33.58
CA LYS A 64 -20.28 1.61 -35.01
C LYS A 64 -20.68 0.29 -35.68
N GLU A 65 -20.46 -0.84 -35.03
CA GLU A 65 -20.78 -2.16 -35.58
C GLU A 65 -22.31 -2.33 -35.72
N GLU A 66 -22.76 -2.99 -36.80
CA GLU A 66 -24.18 -3.20 -37.04
C GLU A 66 -24.78 -4.13 -35.98
N GLY A 67 -25.87 -3.68 -35.33
CA GLY A 67 -26.61 -4.47 -34.34
C GLY A 67 -26.07 -4.41 -32.92
N VAL A 68 -25.09 -3.55 -32.63
CA VAL A 68 -24.60 -3.33 -31.27
C VAL A 68 -25.57 -2.48 -30.46
N ASP A 69 -25.86 -2.92 -29.23
CA ASP A 69 -26.61 -2.19 -28.21
C ASP A 69 -25.73 -1.94 -26.97
N ASP A 70 -26.30 -1.33 -25.92
CA ASP A 70 -25.60 -1.06 -24.66
C ASP A 70 -25.18 -2.35 -23.93
N GLU A 71 -25.94 -3.43 -24.08
CA GLU A 71 -25.61 -4.73 -23.49
C GLU A 71 -24.36 -5.32 -24.13
N HIS A 72 -24.26 -5.30 -25.45
CA HIS A 72 -23.07 -5.80 -26.16
C HIS A 72 -21.81 -5.02 -25.78
N ILE A 73 -21.90 -3.70 -25.57
CA ILE A 73 -20.75 -2.90 -25.10
C ILE A 73 -20.39 -3.26 -23.66
N ARG A 74 -21.38 -3.44 -22.78
CA ARG A 74 -21.18 -3.86 -21.39
C ARG A 74 -20.48 -5.22 -21.31
N GLU A 75 -20.98 -6.23 -22.03
CA GLU A 75 -20.37 -7.57 -22.06
C GLU A 75 -18.91 -7.52 -22.54
N ARG A 76 -18.62 -6.76 -23.61
CA ARG A 76 -17.23 -6.60 -24.09
C ARG A 76 -16.32 -5.92 -23.07
N LEU A 77 -16.84 -4.98 -22.30
CA LEU A 77 -16.08 -4.31 -21.23
C LEU A 77 -15.81 -5.25 -20.06
N TYR A 78 -16.79 -6.09 -19.67
CA TYR A 78 -16.55 -7.15 -18.69
C TYR A 78 -15.44 -8.07 -19.17
N GLU A 79 -15.57 -8.67 -20.36
CA GLU A 79 -14.57 -9.59 -20.91
C GLU A 79 -13.17 -8.96 -20.98
N ALA A 80 -13.07 -7.71 -21.46
CA ALA A 80 -11.79 -7.02 -21.58
C ALA A 80 -11.14 -6.73 -20.22
N THR A 81 -11.94 -6.34 -19.23
CA THR A 81 -11.41 -6.03 -17.89
C THR A 81 -11.13 -7.28 -17.07
N ASP A 82 -11.94 -8.32 -17.17
CA ASP A 82 -11.72 -9.61 -16.53
C ASP A 82 -10.46 -10.26 -17.07
N LYS A 83 -10.25 -10.19 -18.39
CA LYS A 83 -9.00 -10.63 -19.02
C LYS A 83 -7.80 -9.83 -18.50
N GLN A 84 -7.90 -8.50 -18.40
CA GLN A 84 -6.81 -7.67 -17.86
C GLN A 84 -6.46 -8.08 -16.42
N MET A 85 -7.48 -8.33 -15.59
CA MET A 85 -7.27 -8.75 -14.20
C MET A 85 -6.67 -10.15 -14.12
N ALA A 86 -7.10 -11.09 -14.97
CA ALA A 86 -6.50 -12.41 -15.06
C ALA A 86 -5.01 -12.35 -15.45
N GLU A 87 -4.66 -11.53 -16.46
CA GLU A 87 -3.27 -11.30 -16.86
C GLU A 87 -2.42 -10.70 -15.72
N LYS A 88 -2.99 -9.78 -14.93
CA LYS A 88 -2.35 -9.25 -13.71
C LYS A 88 -2.15 -10.34 -12.66
N THR A 89 -3.18 -11.15 -12.39
CA THR A 89 -3.12 -12.25 -11.43
C THR A 89 -2.02 -13.25 -11.81
N GLU A 90 -1.88 -13.58 -13.10
CA GLU A 90 -0.78 -14.41 -13.59
C GLU A 90 0.60 -13.75 -13.40
N ALA A 91 0.71 -12.45 -13.68
CA ALA A 91 1.97 -11.72 -13.57
C ALA A 91 2.45 -11.52 -12.12
N PHE A 92 1.53 -11.28 -11.17
CA PHE A 92 1.84 -11.14 -9.74
C PHE A 92 1.90 -12.48 -9.00
N GLY A 93 1.13 -13.48 -9.47
CA GLY A 93 0.79 -14.68 -8.74
C GLY A 93 -0.44 -14.49 -7.83
N ALA A 94 -1.29 -15.52 -7.75
CA ALA A 94 -2.60 -15.46 -7.09
C ALA A 94 -2.55 -14.97 -5.64
N GLU A 95 -1.67 -15.54 -4.79
CA GLU A 95 -1.56 -15.15 -3.38
C GLU A 95 -1.18 -13.67 -3.20
N THR A 96 -0.30 -13.16 -4.06
CA THR A 96 0.11 -11.75 -4.04
C THR A 96 -1.02 -10.86 -4.52
N MET A 97 -1.74 -11.26 -5.57
CA MET A 97 -2.87 -10.51 -6.09
C MET A 97 -4.02 -10.42 -5.07
N HIS A 98 -4.38 -11.52 -4.41
CA HIS A 98 -5.41 -11.52 -3.36
C HIS A 98 -5.01 -10.59 -2.20
N SER A 99 -3.73 -10.60 -1.82
CA SER A 99 -3.20 -9.68 -0.80
C SER A 99 -3.30 -8.22 -1.22
N ILE A 100 -3.03 -7.91 -2.50
CA ILE A 100 -3.15 -6.56 -3.08
C ILE A 100 -4.62 -6.12 -3.05
N GLU A 101 -5.54 -6.94 -3.53
CA GLU A 101 -6.99 -6.67 -3.54
C GLU A 101 -7.50 -6.36 -2.13
N LYS A 102 -7.21 -7.26 -1.18
CA LYS A 102 -7.59 -7.10 0.21
C LYS A 102 -7.01 -5.82 0.83
N GLN A 103 -5.73 -5.53 0.58
CA GLN A 103 -5.10 -4.33 1.11
C GLN A 103 -5.75 -3.06 0.54
N ILE A 104 -5.95 -2.99 -0.77
CA ILE A 104 -6.58 -1.83 -1.43
C ILE A 104 -8.01 -1.63 -0.93
N LEU A 105 -8.79 -2.71 -0.84
CA LEU A 105 -10.17 -2.64 -0.38
C LEU A 105 -10.25 -2.15 1.08
N LEU A 106 -9.50 -2.75 1.99
CA LEU A 106 -9.53 -2.38 3.40
C LEU A 106 -9.05 -0.93 3.63
N GLN A 107 -7.99 -0.51 2.95
CA GLN A 107 -7.50 0.87 3.03
C GLN A 107 -8.54 1.87 2.50
N SER A 108 -9.22 1.54 1.41
CA SER A 108 -10.24 2.41 0.81
C SER A 108 -11.49 2.48 1.71
N ILE A 109 -11.92 1.36 2.30
CA ILE A 109 -12.99 1.34 3.31
C ILE A 109 -12.66 2.25 4.49
N ASP A 110 -11.46 2.13 5.06
CA ASP A 110 -11.05 2.92 6.22
C ASP A 110 -11.00 4.42 5.91
N ALA A 111 -10.49 4.79 4.74
CA ALA A 111 -10.45 6.18 4.28
C ALA A 111 -11.86 6.76 4.10
N LYS A 112 -12.72 6.06 3.34
CA LYS A 112 -14.09 6.47 3.05
C LYS A 112 -14.97 6.54 4.29
N TRP A 113 -14.82 5.57 5.19
CA TRP A 113 -15.55 5.57 6.45
C TRP A 113 -15.19 6.77 7.32
N ARG A 114 -13.90 7.10 7.43
CA ARG A 114 -13.45 8.28 8.17
C ARG A 114 -14.02 9.57 7.57
N GLU A 115 -14.00 9.70 6.24
CA GLU A 115 -14.60 10.85 5.54
C GLU A 115 -16.11 10.95 5.79
N HIS A 116 -16.82 9.83 5.73
CA HIS A 116 -18.25 9.76 6.01
C HIS A 116 -18.59 10.18 7.45
N LEU A 117 -17.82 9.73 8.45
CA LEU A 117 -18.01 10.16 9.84
C LEU A 117 -17.85 11.67 10.02
N LEU A 118 -16.87 12.28 9.36
CA LEU A 118 -16.68 13.74 9.37
C LEU A 118 -17.87 14.45 8.70
N THR A 119 -18.37 13.90 7.60
CA THR A 119 -19.52 14.45 6.88
C THR A 119 -20.80 14.36 7.71
N LEU A 120 -21.03 13.25 8.42
CA LEU A 120 -22.16 13.10 9.34
C LEU A 120 -22.10 14.06 10.53
N GLU A 121 -20.90 14.32 11.06
CA GLU A 121 -20.72 15.32 12.11
C GLU A 121 -21.11 16.71 11.61
N HIS A 122 -20.70 17.07 10.39
CA HIS A 122 -21.11 18.32 9.77
C HIS A 122 -22.63 18.39 9.54
N LEU A 123 -23.23 17.32 8.99
CA LEU A 123 -24.68 17.22 8.78
C LEU A 123 -25.44 17.43 10.09
N ARG A 124 -25.00 16.78 11.16
CA ARG A 124 -25.59 16.94 12.50
C ARG A 124 -25.56 18.38 12.99
N SER A 125 -24.49 19.13 12.68
CA SER A 125 -24.38 20.54 13.07
C SER A 125 -25.36 21.47 12.34
N VAL A 126 -25.79 21.11 11.12
CA VAL A 126 -26.61 21.98 10.25
C VAL A 126 -28.06 21.52 10.10
N VAL A 127 -28.38 20.25 10.34
CA VAL A 127 -29.73 19.69 10.10
C VAL A 127 -30.80 20.34 10.98
N GLY A 128 -30.43 20.89 12.14
CA GLY A 128 -31.33 21.66 13.00
C GLY A 128 -32.01 22.83 12.30
N PHE A 129 -31.37 23.42 11.28
CA PHE A 129 -31.97 24.52 10.51
C PHE A 129 -33.20 24.09 9.70
N ARG A 130 -33.38 22.80 9.42
CA ARG A 130 -34.58 22.26 8.74
C ARG A 130 -35.85 22.50 9.57
N GLY A 131 -35.72 22.62 10.89
CA GLY A 131 -36.82 22.93 11.80
C GLY A 131 -37.48 24.29 11.52
N TYR A 132 -36.75 25.27 10.98
CA TYR A 132 -37.33 26.56 10.58
C TYR A 132 -38.30 26.44 9.40
N ALA A 133 -38.17 25.39 8.58
CA ALA A 133 -39.07 25.07 7.49
C ALA A 133 -40.20 24.10 7.90
N GLN A 134 -40.41 23.90 9.21
CA GLN A 134 -41.39 22.94 9.76
C GLN A 134 -41.15 21.48 9.36
N ARG A 135 -39.92 21.15 8.94
CA ARG A 135 -39.50 19.77 8.67
C ARG A 135 -38.87 19.19 9.92
N ASP A 136 -39.14 17.92 10.22
CA ASP A 136 -38.58 17.23 11.38
C ASP A 136 -37.07 16.96 11.17
N PRO A 137 -36.17 17.64 11.91
CA PRO A 137 -34.72 17.50 11.71
C PRO A 137 -34.22 16.06 11.87
N LEU A 138 -34.88 15.24 12.69
CA LEU A 138 -34.46 13.85 12.89
C LEU A 138 -34.72 13.01 11.64
N ASN A 139 -35.85 13.22 10.96
CA ASN A 139 -36.19 12.49 9.74
C ASN A 139 -35.33 12.96 8.57
N GLU A 140 -35.05 14.28 8.48
CA GLU A 140 -34.10 14.82 7.51
C GLU A 140 -32.71 14.25 7.71
N TYR A 141 -32.21 14.21 8.95
CA TYR A 141 -30.90 13.64 9.26
C TYR A 141 -30.80 12.19 8.80
N LYS A 142 -31.82 11.36 9.07
CA LYS A 142 -31.83 9.94 8.65
C LYS A 142 -31.84 9.79 7.13
N THR A 143 -32.58 10.64 6.43
CA THR A 143 -32.70 10.58 4.97
C THR A 143 -31.40 11.04 4.31
N GLU A 144 -30.88 12.19 4.71
CA GLU A 144 -29.63 12.75 4.19
C GLU A 144 -28.43 11.84 4.56
N SER A 145 -28.39 11.28 5.77
CA SER A 145 -27.29 10.38 6.19
C SER A 145 -27.26 9.07 5.40
N PHE A 146 -28.43 8.52 5.07
CA PHE A 146 -28.52 7.32 4.26
C PHE A 146 -28.07 7.58 2.81
N GLN A 147 -28.47 8.70 2.21
CA GLN A 147 -28.00 9.11 0.88
C GLN A 147 -26.48 9.30 0.85
N LEU A 148 -25.91 9.92 1.89
CA LEU A 148 -24.46 10.06 2.04
C LEU A 148 -23.75 8.70 2.21
N PHE A 149 -24.42 7.72 2.83
CA PHE A 149 -23.89 6.38 2.98
C PHE A 149 -23.88 5.64 1.63
N GLU A 150 -24.98 5.69 0.87
CA GLU A 150 -25.05 5.10 -0.48
C GLU A 150 -23.96 5.68 -1.39
N SER A 151 -23.86 7.01 -1.45
CA SER A 151 -22.82 7.69 -2.23
C SER A 151 -21.39 7.33 -1.78
N MET A 152 -21.16 7.11 -0.48
CA MET A 152 -19.87 6.63 0.02
C MET A 152 -19.56 5.24 -0.54
N ILE A 153 -20.52 4.32 -0.55
CA ILE A 153 -20.34 2.97 -1.07
C ILE A 153 -20.08 3.00 -2.58
N ASP A 154 -20.82 3.79 -3.35
CA ASP A 154 -20.60 3.92 -4.81
C ASP A 154 -19.19 4.47 -5.09
N SER A 155 -18.77 5.49 -4.34
CA SER A 155 -17.42 6.06 -4.46
C SER A 155 -16.32 5.08 -4.02
N LEU A 156 -16.61 4.16 -3.08
CA LEU A 156 -15.70 3.11 -2.67
C LEU A 156 -15.48 2.11 -3.81
N ARG A 157 -16.55 1.67 -4.49
CA ARG A 157 -16.42 0.74 -5.64
C ARG A 157 -15.56 1.36 -6.74
N SER A 158 -15.82 2.63 -7.06
CA SER A 158 -15.06 3.38 -8.07
C SER A 158 -13.59 3.49 -7.68
N GLU A 159 -13.28 3.88 -6.43
CA GLU A 159 -11.89 4.04 -5.97
C GLU A 159 -11.12 2.71 -5.95
N VAL A 160 -11.75 1.63 -5.50
CA VAL A 160 -11.13 0.29 -5.48
C VAL A 160 -10.83 -0.17 -6.91
N THR A 161 -11.82 -0.06 -7.80
CA THR A 161 -11.70 -0.45 -9.21
C THR A 161 -10.57 0.34 -9.89
N GLN A 162 -10.55 1.66 -9.71
CA GLN A 162 -9.52 2.53 -10.27
C GLN A 162 -8.13 2.18 -9.76
N LYS A 163 -7.95 2.01 -8.45
CA LYS A 163 -6.66 1.64 -7.88
C LYS A 163 -6.18 0.29 -8.42
N LEU A 164 -7.03 -0.72 -8.48
CA LEU A 164 -6.69 -2.03 -9.04
C LEU A 164 -6.37 -1.96 -10.54
N GLY A 165 -7.08 -1.11 -11.29
CA GLY A 165 -6.77 -0.79 -12.69
C GLY A 165 -5.35 -0.26 -12.87
N GLN A 166 -4.91 0.61 -11.96
CA GLN A 166 -3.58 1.24 -11.99
C GLN A 166 -2.43 0.35 -11.49
N VAL A 167 -2.73 -0.69 -10.72
CA VAL A 167 -1.72 -1.65 -10.27
C VAL A 167 -1.11 -2.36 -11.48
N ARG A 168 0.21 -2.26 -11.63
CA ARG A 168 0.99 -2.96 -12.65
C ARG A 168 2.20 -3.65 -12.03
N PRO A 169 2.59 -4.83 -12.53
CA PRO A 169 3.83 -5.46 -12.09
C PRO A 169 5.02 -4.57 -12.47
N MET A 170 6.03 -4.54 -11.61
CA MET A 170 7.28 -3.84 -11.93
C MET A 170 7.98 -4.55 -13.09
N THR A 171 8.48 -3.78 -14.05
CA THR A 171 9.30 -4.32 -15.13
C THR A 171 10.66 -4.80 -14.59
N ALA A 172 11.31 -5.71 -15.30
CA ALA A 172 12.62 -6.22 -14.89
C ALA A 172 13.68 -5.10 -14.76
N GLU A 173 13.64 -4.10 -15.64
CA GLU A 173 14.51 -2.93 -15.58
C GLU A 173 14.23 -2.07 -14.34
N GLU A 174 12.95 -1.83 -14.00
CA GLU A 174 12.57 -1.11 -12.78
C GLU A 174 13.01 -1.86 -11.50
N GLN A 175 12.90 -3.19 -11.50
CA GLN A 175 13.37 -4.03 -10.39
C GLN A 175 14.89 -3.94 -10.21
N GLU A 176 15.66 -4.01 -11.29
CA GLU A 176 17.13 -3.89 -11.24
C GLU A 176 17.58 -2.51 -10.78
N GLN A 177 16.94 -1.45 -11.28
CA GLN A 177 17.21 -0.08 -10.84
C GLN A 177 16.90 0.09 -9.35
N MET A 178 15.76 -0.40 -8.86
CA MET A 178 15.42 -0.33 -7.44
C MET A 178 16.42 -1.11 -6.58
N MET A 179 16.85 -2.30 -7.01
CA MET A 179 17.86 -3.09 -6.30
C MET A 179 19.20 -2.36 -6.26
N SER A 180 19.62 -1.75 -7.37
CA SER A 180 20.86 -0.97 -7.44
C SER A 180 20.82 0.25 -6.52
N GLN A 181 19.69 0.94 -6.45
CA GLN A 181 19.48 2.07 -5.54
C GLN A 181 19.51 1.63 -4.08
N MET A 182 18.86 0.51 -3.74
CA MET A 182 18.88 -0.04 -2.38
C MET A 182 20.31 -0.45 -1.96
N LEU A 183 21.08 -1.07 -2.86
CA LEU A 183 22.48 -1.40 -2.62
C LEU A 183 23.32 -0.12 -2.40
N ALA A 184 23.14 0.89 -3.26
CA ALA A 184 23.85 2.16 -3.14
C ALA A 184 23.51 2.86 -1.82
N GLN A 185 22.25 2.81 -1.39
CA GLN A 185 21.80 3.40 -0.13
C GLN A 185 22.37 2.64 1.09
N GLN A 186 22.42 1.30 1.04
CA GLN A 186 23.09 0.49 2.07
C GLN A 186 24.59 0.78 2.14
N GLN A 187 25.26 0.91 0.99
CA GLN A 187 26.68 1.27 0.93
C GLN A 187 26.92 2.67 1.49
N ALA A 188 26.09 3.65 1.14
CA ALA A 188 26.17 5.01 1.68
C ALA A 188 25.95 5.04 3.20
N MET A 189 24.99 4.27 3.71
CA MET A 189 24.76 4.12 5.15
C MET A 189 25.94 3.46 5.86
N ALA A 190 26.53 2.40 5.28
CA ALA A 190 27.70 1.73 5.83
C ALA A 190 28.94 2.65 5.81
N GLU A 191 29.11 3.45 4.76
CA GLU A 191 30.20 4.43 4.67
C GLU A 191 30.00 5.58 5.66
N ALA A 192 28.77 6.06 5.85
CA ALA A 192 28.44 7.04 6.87
C ALA A 192 28.69 6.50 8.29
N GLN A 193 28.34 5.25 8.56
CA GLN A 193 28.66 4.58 9.83
C GLN A 193 30.17 4.42 10.03
N LYS A 194 30.92 4.06 8.99
CA LYS A 194 32.40 4.00 9.04
C LYS A 194 33.02 5.37 9.30
N LYS A 195 32.55 6.42 8.63
CA LYS A 195 33.01 7.80 8.85
C LYS A 195 32.68 8.28 10.26
N ALA A 196 31.46 8.03 10.75
CA ALA A 196 31.08 8.33 12.12
C ALA A 196 31.93 7.56 13.14
N ALA A 197 32.20 6.28 12.91
CA ALA A 197 33.09 5.48 13.75
C ALA A 197 34.54 6.01 13.72
N ALA A 198 35.07 6.37 12.55
CA ALA A 198 36.39 6.98 12.41
C ALA A 198 36.49 8.36 13.06
N GLN A 199 35.40 9.13 13.08
CA GLN A 199 35.34 10.44 13.72
C GLN A 199 35.25 10.33 15.26
N ILE A 200 34.68 9.23 15.77
CA ILE A 200 34.66 8.90 17.20
C ILE A 200 35.99 8.27 17.66
N LEU A 201 36.67 7.50 16.80
CA LEU A 201 37.90 6.75 17.12
C LEU A 201 39.21 7.45 16.70
N GLY A 202 39.14 8.50 15.87
CA GLY A 202 40.30 9.19 15.29
C GLY A 202 40.94 8.42 14.12
N GLU A 203 41.19 9.12 13.00
CA GLU A 203 41.86 8.55 11.82
C GLU A 203 43.30 8.14 12.16
N GLY A 204 43.53 6.84 12.37
CA GLY A 204 44.86 6.26 12.59
C GLY A 204 45.03 5.44 13.87
N ALA A 205 43.98 5.16 14.64
CA ALA A 205 44.08 4.23 15.75
C ALA A 205 43.99 2.77 15.26
N GLU A 206 45.12 2.08 15.17
CA GLU A 206 45.13 0.63 15.42
C GLU A 206 44.33 0.38 16.70
N LEU A 207 43.45 -0.63 16.72
CA LEU A 207 42.81 -1.13 17.94
C LEU A 207 43.86 -1.12 19.06
N PRO A 208 43.69 -0.37 20.17
CA PRO A 208 44.72 -0.31 21.18
C PRO A 208 44.91 -1.75 21.69
N LYS A 209 46.07 -2.33 21.36
CA LYS A 209 46.54 -3.53 22.04
C LYS A 209 46.74 -3.13 23.49
N GLY A 210 45.75 -3.48 24.31
CA GLY A 210 45.88 -3.46 25.75
C GLY A 210 45.45 -2.19 26.43
N VAL A 211 44.16 -2.13 26.75
CA VAL A 211 43.75 -1.32 27.90
C VAL A 211 43.83 -2.27 29.09
N ALA A 212 44.73 -1.98 30.04
CA ALA A 212 44.74 -2.69 31.32
C ALA A 212 43.36 -2.54 31.98
N GLN A 213 42.89 -3.60 32.64
CA GLN A 213 41.58 -3.57 33.27
C GLN A 213 41.55 -2.45 34.31
N ALA A 214 40.44 -1.69 34.39
CA ALA A 214 40.35 -0.54 35.27
C ALA A 214 40.61 -0.96 36.74
N GLY A 215 41.65 -0.39 37.36
CA GLY A 215 42.10 -0.75 38.71
C GLY A 215 43.25 -1.75 38.80
N PHE A 216 43.81 -2.20 37.67
CA PHE A 216 44.98 -3.09 37.63
C PHE A 216 46.28 -2.37 38.03
N ASP A 217 47.00 -2.92 39.01
CA ASP A 217 48.36 -2.53 39.40
C ASP A 217 49.31 -3.74 39.27
N GLU A 218 50.38 -3.60 38.49
CA GLU A 218 51.37 -4.66 38.26
C GLU A 218 52.10 -5.10 39.54
N ASN A 219 52.17 -4.25 40.56
CA ASN A 219 52.89 -4.55 41.80
C ASN A 219 51.99 -5.07 42.92
N ASP A 220 50.67 -5.10 42.71
CA ASP A 220 49.70 -5.63 43.68
C ASP A 220 48.87 -6.77 43.07
N PRO A 221 49.21 -8.04 43.34
CA PRO A 221 48.48 -9.20 42.82
C PRO A 221 46.99 -9.25 43.22
N GLN A 222 46.55 -8.52 44.25
CA GLN A 222 45.13 -8.47 44.61
C GLN A 222 44.30 -7.70 43.58
N THR A 223 44.93 -6.80 42.83
CA THR A 223 44.29 -6.00 41.78
C THR A 223 44.14 -6.73 40.45
N TRP A 224 44.76 -7.91 40.30
CA TRP A 224 44.72 -8.69 39.06
C TRP A 224 43.40 -9.44 38.87
N GLY A 225 42.57 -9.52 39.91
CA GLY A 225 41.36 -10.32 39.93
C GLY A 225 41.66 -11.82 39.99
N ASN A 226 40.75 -12.65 39.43
CA ASN A 226 40.92 -14.10 39.35
C ASN A 226 40.82 -14.61 37.90
N PRO A 227 41.74 -14.19 36.99
CA PRO A 227 41.71 -14.59 35.59
C PRO A 227 42.08 -16.07 35.45
N GLY A 228 41.36 -16.80 34.59
CA GLY A 228 41.68 -18.17 34.25
C GLY A 228 43.03 -18.27 33.51
N ARG A 229 43.69 -19.43 33.61
CA ARG A 229 45.05 -19.64 33.08
C ARG A 229 45.23 -19.31 31.58
N ASN A 230 44.17 -19.44 30.78
CA ASN A 230 44.19 -19.15 29.34
C ASN A 230 43.51 -17.82 28.97
N ASP A 231 42.97 -17.09 29.95
CA ASP A 231 42.26 -15.84 29.71
C ASP A 231 43.24 -14.72 29.34
N PRO A 232 42.76 -13.64 28.70
CA PRO A 232 43.57 -12.45 28.45
C PRO A 232 44.14 -11.92 29.76
N CYS A 233 45.43 -11.57 29.76
CA CYS A 233 46.08 -11.04 30.94
C CYS A 233 45.51 -9.65 31.29
N PRO A 234 45.11 -9.40 32.55
CA PRO A 234 44.44 -8.16 32.97
C PRO A 234 45.34 -6.92 32.85
N CYS A 235 46.66 -7.09 32.69
CA CYS A 235 47.61 -6.01 32.40
C CYS A 235 47.44 -5.36 31.01
N GLY A 236 46.57 -5.91 30.16
CA GLY A 236 46.38 -5.42 28.80
C GLY A 236 47.46 -5.87 27.81
N SER A 237 48.47 -6.65 28.21
CA SER A 237 49.54 -7.08 27.27
C SER A 237 49.09 -7.85 26.02
N GLY A 238 47.81 -8.25 25.95
CA GLY A 238 47.24 -9.04 24.86
C GLY A 238 47.68 -10.51 24.86
N LYS A 239 48.51 -10.91 25.83
CA LYS A 239 48.96 -12.29 26.04
C LYS A 239 47.99 -13.03 26.97
N LYS A 240 47.94 -14.36 26.88
CA LYS A 240 47.24 -15.20 27.87
C LYS A 240 47.91 -15.08 29.23
N PHE A 241 47.14 -15.14 30.32
CA PHE A 241 47.63 -14.95 31.69
C PHE A 241 48.87 -15.81 32.01
N LYS A 242 48.86 -17.10 31.66
CA LYS A 242 50.00 -18.02 31.82
C LYS A 242 51.31 -17.65 31.10
N HIS A 243 51.25 -16.76 30.12
CA HIS A 243 52.39 -16.29 29.32
C HIS A 243 52.77 -14.84 29.65
N CYS A 244 52.23 -14.30 30.74
CA CYS A 244 52.47 -12.96 31.24
C CYS A 244 52.57 -13.02 32.78
N HIS A 245 51.69 -12.34 33.51
CA HIS A 245 51.71 -12.28 34.98
C HIS A 245 51.41 -13.60 35.71
N GLY A 246 50.95 -14.63 35.01
CA GLY A 246 50.83 -16.01 35.50
C GLY A 246 52.01 -16.92 35.12
N SER A 247 53.10 -16.36 34.60
CA SER A 247 54.34 -17.07 34.24
C SER A 247 55.32 -17.06 35.41
N PHE A 248 54.96 -17.76 36.49
CA PHE A 248 55.84 -18.07 37.62
C PHE A 248 55.96 -19.58 37.76
#